data_AF-A0A2P6AR06-F1
#
_entry.id   AF-A0A2P6AR06-F1
#
_cell.length_a   1.000
_cell.length_b   1.000
_cell.length_c   1.000
_cell.angle_alpha   90.00
_cell.angle_beta   90.00
_cell.angle_gamma   90.00
#
_symmetry.space_group_name_H-M   'P 1'
#
loop_
_entity.id
_entity.type
_entity.pdbx_description
1 polymer ?
#
loop_
_entity_poly.entity_id
_entity_poly.type
_entity_poly.pdbx_seq_one_letter_code
_entity_poly.pdbx_strand_id
1 'polypeptide(L)'
;MTDDAHVLHSLAISQVMLHFAAARGVDADTCLLGTGITEAMLQDPDALIAPGQEMRLVENLMLALPDTPALGFELGLHYNISTFGTWGFAMRTSRNLREAIGR
;
A
#
# COMPACT_ATOMS: atom_id res chain seq x y z
N MET A 1 1.50 22.11 -20.84
CA MET A 1 0.92 20.75 -20.78
C MET A 1 1.91 19.94 -19.97
N THR A 2 1.80 20.06 -18.65
CA THR A 2 2.85 19.63 -17.72
C THR A 2 2.86 18.11 -17.70
N ASP A 3 4.02 17.55 -18.00
CA ASP A 3 4.37 16.14 -17.89
C ASP A 3 4.22 15.72 -16.42
N ASP A 4 3.00 15.29 -16.06
CA ASP A 4 2.75 14.62 -14.78
C ASP A 4 3.37 13.23 -14.90
N ALA A 5 4.68 13.16 -14.69
CA ALA A 5 5.36 11.90 -14.43
C ALA A 5 4.75 11.35 -13.14
N HIS A 6 3.62 10.65 -13.28
CA HIS A 6 2.96 10.00 -12.16
C HIS A 6 3.98 9.07 -11.53
N VAL A 7 4.44 9.44 -10.34
CA VAL A 7 5.37 8.63 -9.56
C VAL A 7 4.71 7.27 -9.38
N LEU A 8 5.30 6.24 -9.99
CA LEU A 8 4.79 4.89 -9.86
C LEU A 8 5.11 4.38 -8.45
N HIS A 9 4.20 3.58 -7.90
CA HIS A 9 4.33 3.02 -6.56
C HIS A 9 4.72 1.54 -6.64
N SER A 10 5.56 1.10 -5.70
CA SER A 10 5.76 -0.34 -5.48
C SER A 10 4.48 -0.98 -4.95
N LEU A 11 4.27 -2.26 -5.27
CA LEU A 11 3.15 -3.05 -4.76
C LEU A 11 3.24 -3.41 -3.28
N ALA A 12 4.33 -3.06 -2.58
CA ALA A 12 4.52 -3.37 -1.17
C ALA A 12 3.34 -2.93 -0.29
N ILE A 13 2.80 -1.73 -0.54
CA ILE A 13 1.64 -1.21 0.20
C ILE A 13 0.36 -1.97 -0.19
N SER A 14 0.16 -2.25 -1.48
CA SER A 14 -0.98 -3.04 -1.95
C SER A 14 -0.99 -4.44 -1.32
N GLN A 15 0.17 -5.08 -1.14
CA GLN A 15 0.28 -6.37 -0.44
C GLN A 15 -0.15 -6.28 1.03
N VAL A 16 0.16 -5.17 1.72
CA VAL A 16 -0.33 -4.93 3.09
C VAL A 16 -1.84 -4.84 3.11
N MET A 17 -2.45 -4.12 2.16
CA MET A 17 -3.91 -4.01 2.05
C MET A 17 -4.56 -5.38 1.79
N LEU A 18 -4.00 -6.18 0.87
CA LEU A 18 -4.51 -7.52 0.56
C LEU A 18 -4.42 -8.45 1.77
N HIS A 19 -3.30 -8.43 2.50
CA HIS A 19 -3.15 -9.22 3.72
C HIS A 19 -4.15 -8.79 4.80
N PHE A 20 -4.33 -7.47 4.97
CA PHE A 20 -5.31 -6.91 5.91
C PHE A 20 -6.75 -7.33 5.58
N ALA A 21 -7.10 -7.34 4.29
CA ALA A 21 -8.40 -7.76 3.78
C ALA A 21 -8.63 -9.26 3.97
N ALA A 22 -7.63 -10.08 3.64
CA ALA A 22 -7.68 -11.53 3.79
C ALA A 22 -7.91 -11.94 5.26
N ALA A 23 -7.28 -11.26 6.22
CA ALA A 23 -7.51 -11.47 7.65
C ALA A 23 -8.95 -11.19 8.09
N ARG A 24 -9.73 -10.45 7.28
CA ARG A 24 -11.15 -10.13 7.49
C ARG A 24 -12.09 -10.91 6.55
N GLY A 25 -11.57 -11.92 5.85
CA GLY A 25 -12.35 -12.81 4.98
C GLY A 25 -12.69 -12.23 3.60
N VAL A 26 -12.05 -11.14 3.19
CA VAL A 26 -12.20 -10.59 1.84
C VAL A 26 -11.16 -11.24 0.93
N ASP A 27 -11.61 -11.79 -0.20
CA ASP A 27 -10.74 -12.40 -1.20
C ASP A 27 -10.00 -11.37 -2.06
N ALA A 28 -8.87 -11.78 -2.64
CA ALA A 28 -8.02 -10.89 -3.43
C ALA A 28 -8.72 -10.39 -4.70
N ASP A 29 -9.56 -11.20 -5.36
CA ASP A 29 -10.24 -10.79 -6.59
C ASP A 29 -11.21 -9.63 -6.33
N THR A 30 -11.93 -9.68 -5.22
CA THR A 30 -12.77 -8.57 -4.73
C THR A 30 -11.95 -7.30 -4.52
N CYS A 31 -10.78 -7.41 -3.86
CA CYS A 31 -9.90 -6.27 -3.64
C CYS A 31 -9.31 -5.70 -4.95
N LEU A 32 -8.95 -6.55 -5.90
CA LEU A 32 -8.25 -6.16 -7.13
C LEU A 32 -9.19 -5.76 -8.27
N LEU A 33 -10.52 -5.84 -8.07
CA LEU A 33 -11.52 -5.58 -9.09
C LEU A 33 -11.35 -4.20 -9.75
N GLY A 34 -11.07 -4.19 -11.06
CA GLY A 34 -10.91 -2.96 -11.84
C GLY A 34 -9.66 -2.14 -11.52
N THR A 35 -8.73 -2.67 -10.71
CA THR A 35 -7.44 -2.01 -10.42
C THR A 35 -6.43 -2.17 -11.56
N GLY A 36 -6.59 -3.19 -12.41
CA GLY A 36 -5.59 -3.59 -13.40
C GLY A 36 -4.32 -4.21 -12.80
N ILE A 37 -4.26 -4.41 -11.49
CA ILE A 37 -3.19 -5.14 -10.81
C ILE A 37 -3.48 -6.63 -11.00
N THR A 38 -2.48 -7.37 -11.48
CA THR A 38 -2.59 -8.81 -11.74
C THR A 38 -1.82 -9.61 -10.70
N GLU A 39 -2.18 -10.89 -10.54
CA GLU A 39 -1.44 -11.81 -9.69
C GLU A 39 0.05 -11.88 -10.08
N ALA A 40 0.34 -11.89 -11.39
CA ALA A 40 1.72 -11.89 -11.88
C ALA A 40 2.52 -10.66 -11.42
N MET A 41 1.88 -9.49 -11.34
CA MET A 41 2.52 -8.27 -10.82
C MET A 41 2.75 -8.36 -9.31
N LEU A 42 1.84 -8.98 -8.55
CA LEU A 42 2.02 -9.16 -7.10
C LEU A 42 3.20 -10.07 -6.75
N GLN A 43 3.53 -11.01 -7.64
CA GLN A 43 4.69 -11.91 -7.49
C GLN A 43 6.00 -11.30 -8.01
N ASP A 44 5.96 -10.14 -8.66
CA ASP A 44 7.12 -9.44 -9.20
C ASP A 44 7.58 -8.33 -8.22
N PRO A 45 8.76 -8.47 -7.58
CA PRO A 45 9.25 -7.49 -6.61
C PRO A 45 9.56 -6.11 -7.21
N ASP A 46 9.79 -6.03 -8.53
CA ASP A 46 10.12 -4.80 -9.23
C ASP A 46 8.90 -4.18 -9.94
N ALA A 47 7.72 -4.81 -9.84
CA ALA A 47 6.50 -4.30 -10.45
C ALA A 47 6.05 -2.99 -9.78
N LEU A 48 5.76 -2.01 -10.64
CA LEU A 48 5.28 -0.69 -10.24
C LEU A 48 3.87 -0.46 -10.78
N ILE A 49 3.06 0.25 -10.01
CA ILE A 49 1.67 0.57 -10.34
C ILE A 49 1.44 2.08 -10.36
N ALA A 50 0.46 2.50 -11.15
CA ALA A 50 0.03 3.89 -11.12
C ALA A 50 -0.74 4.19 -9.83
N PRO A 51 -0.67 5.42 -9.28
CA PRO A 51 -1.41 5.82 -8.08
C PRO A 51 -2.92 5.56 -8.17
N GLY A 52 -3.50 5.67 -9.37
CA GLY A 52 -4.92 5.37 -9.60
C GLY A 52 -5.29 3.90 -9.39
N GLN A 53 -4.36 2.97 -9.65
CA GLN A 53 -4.58 1.53 -9.40
C GLN A 53 -4.63 1.25 -7.90
N GLU A 54 -3.72 1.88 -7.14
CA GLU A 54 -3.70 1.79 -5.68
C GLU A 54 -4.94 2.45 -5.06
N MET A 55 -5.36 3.61 -5.56
CA MET A 55 -6.58 4.27 -5.09
C MET A 55 -7.81 3.38 -5.32
N ARG A 56 -7.90 2.71 -6.47
CA ARG A 56 -8.99 1.78 -6.76
C ARG A 56 -9.01 0.59 -5.79
N LEU A 57 -7.84 0.09 -5.40
CA LEU A 57 -7.73 -0.96 -4.38
C LEU A 57 -8.26 -0.48 -3.01
N VAL A 58 -7.94 0.76 -2.62
CA VAL A 58 -8.47 1.36 -1.38
C VAL A 58 -10.00 1.47 -1.43
N GLU A 59 -10.57 1.92 -2.55
CA GLU A 59 -12.03 2.00 -2.75
C GLU A 59 -12.69 0.63 -2.58
N ASN A 60 -12.14 -0.40 -3.25
CA ASN A 60 -12.67 -1.76 -3.15
C ASN A 60 -12.61 -2.29 -1.71
N LEU A 61 -11.52 -1.99 -0.99
CA LEU A 61 -11.37 -2.38 0.41
C LEU A 61 -12.42 -1.71 1.31
N MET A 62 -12.69 -0.41 1.11
CA MET A 62 -13.73 0.31 1.84
C MET A 62 -15.13 -0.24 1.56
N LEU A 63 -15.41 -0.64 0.32
CA LEU A 63 -16.68 -1.25 -0.07
C LEU A 63 -16.86 -2.67 0.48
N ALA A 64 -15.78 -3.44 0.57
CA ALA A 64 -15.81 -4.81 1.08
C ALA A 64 -15.90 -4.88 2.62
N LEU A 65 -15.51 -3.81 3.33
CA LEU A 65 -15.46 -3.74 4.79
C LEU A 65 -16.27 -2.55 5.36
N PRO A 66 -17.56 -2.41 5.02
CA PRO A 66 -18.35 -1.22 5.36
C PRO A 66 -18.55 -1.03 6.87
N ASP A 67 -18.58 -2.13 7.62
CA ASP A 67 -18.84 -2.15 9.05
C ASP A 67 -17.57 -2.05 9.92
N THR A 68 -16.39 -1.87 9.30
CA THR A 68 -15.14 -1.70 10.05
C THR A 68 -14.96 -0.24 10.45
N PRO A 69 -15.20 0.14 11.72
CA PRO A 69 -15.00 1.51 12.16
C PRO A 69 -13.52 1.88 12.02
N ALA A 70 -13.24 3.10 11.56
CA ALA A 70 -11.88 3.61 11.41
C ALA A 70 -10.95 2.69 10.59
N LEU A 71 -11.46 2.04 9.54
CA LEU A 71 -10.73 1.13 8.65
C LEU A 71 -9.32 1.62 8.26
N GLY A 72 -9.18 2.89 7.86
CA GLY A 72 -7.89 3.46 7.49
C GLY A 72 -6.88 3.54 8.65
N PHE A 73 -7.36 3.75 9.88
CA PHE A 73 -6.51 3.73 11.07
C PHE A 73 -6.06 2.32 11.39
N GLU A 74 -6.98 1.35 11.39
CA GLU A 74 -6.64 -0.06 11.61
C GLU A 74 -5.64 -0.54 10.56
N LEU A 75 -5.90 -0.28 9.28
CA LEU A 75 -5.01 -0.59 8.18
C LEU A 75 -3.62 0.05 8.38
N GLY A 76 -3.57 1.32 8.76
CA GLY A 76 -2.33 2.06 9.03
C GLY A 76 -1.47 1.44 10.14
N LEU A 77 -2.05 0.74 11.13
CA LEU A 77 -1.29 0.01 12.15
C LEU A 77 -0.50 -1.17 11.59
N HIS A 78 -0.89 -1.69 10.42
CA HIS A 78 -0.18 -2.76 9.72
C HIS A 78 0.93 -2.24 8.80
N TYR A 79 1.06 -0.92 8.63
CA TYR A 79 2.16 -0.32 7.89
C TYR A 79 3.38 -0.29 8.80
N ASN A 80 4.23 -1.30 8.66
CA ASN A 80 5.51 -1.28 9.36
C ASN A 80 6.41 -0.24 8.71
N ILE A 81 7.11 0.58 9.52
CA ILE A 81 8.16 1.48 9.03
C ILE A 81 9.21 0.73 8.20
N SER A 82 9.43 -0.56 8.48
CA SER A 82 10.29 -1.45 7.69
C SER A 82 9.86 -1.63 6.23
N THR A 83 8.60 -1.35 5.89
CA THR A 83 8.09 -1.38 4.50
C THR A 83 8.62 -0.21 3.65
N PHE A 84 9.18 0.84 4.27
CA PHE A 84 9.81 1.98 3.57
C PHE A 84 11.28 1.71 3.15
N GLY A 85 11.74 0.45 3.16
CA GLY A 85 13.08 0.08 2.72
C GLY A 85 14.19 0.80 3.48
N THR A 86 15.16 1.40 2.77
CA THR A 86 16.30 2.12 3.36
C THR A 86 15.87 3.26 4.29
N TRP A 87 14.75 3.92 4.00
CA TRP A 87 14.16 4.95 4.86
C TRP A 87 13.59 4.36 6.14
N GLY A 88 13.04 3.15 6.07
CA GLY A 88 12.60 2.38 7.24
C GLY A 88 13.74 2.08 8.21
N PHE A 89 14.90 1.69 7.66
CA PHE A 89 16.13 1.51 8.45
C PHE A 89 16.65 2.85 9.02
N ALA A 90 16.68 3.91 8.20
CA ALA A 90 17.09 5.24 8.65
C ALA A 90 16.23 5.73 9.81
N MET A 91 14.91 5.68 9.69
CA MET A 91 13.97 6.06 10.76
C MET A 91 14.15 5.24 12.04
N ARG A 92 14.51 3.96 11.92
CA ARG A 92 14.68 3.05 13.07
C ARG A 92 16.01 3.22 13.80
N THR A 93 17.02 3.77 13.12
CA THR A 93 18.37 4.00 13.67
C THR A 93 18.63 5.46 14.04
N SER A 94 17.81 6.39 13.54
CA SER A 94 17.85 7.81 13.88
C SER A 94 17.12 8.09 15.19
N ARG A 95 17.59 9.10 15.94
CA ARG A 95 16.96 9.51 17.21
C ARG A 95 15.64 10.25 17.02
N ASN A 96 15.42 10.82 15.84
CA ASN A 96 14.20 11.53 15.47
C ASN A 96 14.02 11.57 13.94
N LEU A 97 12.80 11.90 13.50
CA LEU A 97 12.41 11.91 12.09
C LEU A 97 13.23 12.89 11.23
N ARG A 98 13.65 14.02 11.80
CA ARG A 98 14.48 15.03 11.10
C ARG A 98 15.84 14.46 10.72
N GLU A 99 16.47 13.70 11.62
CA GLU A 99 17.73 13.02 11.36
C GLU A 99 17.59 11.92 10.29
N ALA A 100 16.44 11.23 10.29
CA ALA A 100 16.16 10.20 9.29
C ALA A 100 15.97 10.76 7.88
N ILE A 101 15.33 11.93 7.74
CA ILE A 101 15.00 12.57 6.44
C ILE A 101 16.19 13.38 5.87
N GLY A 102 17.10 13.84 6.71
CA GLY A 102 18.19 14.75 6.32
C GLY A 102 19.49 14.10 5.82
N ARG A 103 19.50 12.78 5.53
CA ARG A 103 20.67 12.05 5.02
C ARG A 103 20.61 11.80 3.52
#